data_AF-A0A1F9WSM8-F1
#
_entry.id   AF-A0A1F9WSM8-F1
#
_cell.length_a   1.000
_cell.length_b   1.000
_cell.length_c   1.000
_cell.angle_alpha   90.00
_cell.angle_beta   90.00
_cell.angle_gamma   90.00
#
_symmetry.space_group_name_H-M   'P 1'
#
loop_
_entity.id
_entity.type
_entity.pdbx_description
1 polymer ?
#
loop_
_entity_poly.entity_id
_entity_poly.type
_entity_poly.pdbx_seq_one_letter_code
_entity_poly.pdbx_strand_id
1 'polypeptide(L)'
;MKKLAAIILMLGAFAGRPAEAGVFTQSEMDEISCAALKTQLFYYYLDPNRDQKVVNFPMTCKGVKSTYVMPKWVEAAVVEMSGRKVWRDPEEGEISEATLWQTPVSIVYEYLELTRKTFPPESGGANIQPGLLVKEYADIRIRFQMSMDRLYRARTREITMGDSMDGRGRIIMSQFVLILKEMESIADAISSTNQRRYADAVLASAVLSQDAFRVLFKAPRRYEAPPKESSSAKVMNTALTMMGIILMFLAVQAFFSMNDEKTNSMMGDYSKKVEVFTEAFSRQFININVKYLVLGPAALFALLGLLTMNILAFFFLSALGIAIGMRTPQFVLNTMKAARGRKIDTQLMDGLILLSNCLRSGLDVVQGFEMVSKDLLPPISDEFALVIKNYQLGMTFEKALGVMEDRVDSKMLAYMIRAIVLQRQMGGNLTKVFERIVVDIREESKLEEKTKAMTAQQKIQSIVVGIMPWVMVGVMFMFQPAVMIKFYSTPIGMATACFCVIWVAIGMKVVASLGNIRV
;
A
#
# COMPACT_ATOMS: atom_id res chain seq x y z
N MET A 1 21.91 12.04 62.40
CA MET A 1 22.13 10.58 62.52
C MET A 1 21.17 9.71 61.71
N LYS A 2 19.88 10.03 61.52
CA LYS A 2 18.95 9.19 60.72
C LYS A 2 19.12 9.25 59.18
N LYS A 3 19.76 10.29 58.63
CA LYS A 3 20.02 10.41 57.18
C LYS A 3 21.32 9.72 56.71
N LEU A 4 22.25 9.40 57.63
CA LEU A 4 23.49 8.68 57.34
C LEU A 4 23.29 7.15 57.30
N ALA A 5 22.35 6.63 58.09
CA ALA A 5 21.98 5.21 58.06
C ALA A 5 21.29 4.78 56.75
N ALA A 6 20.53 5.67 56.12
CA ALA A 6 19.85 5.38 54.85
C ALA A 6 20.81 5.31 53.65
N ILE A 7 21.94 6.03 53.71
CA ILE A 7 22.95 6.02 52.64
C ILE A 7 23.84 4.77 52.73
N ILE A 8 24.11 4.26 53.95
CA ILE A 8 24.84 2.99 54.13
C ILE A 8 23.97 1.78 53.76
N LEU A 9 22.64 1.85 53.95
CA LEU A 9 21.70 0.81 53.49
C LEU A 9 21.51 0.78 51.96
N MET A 10 21.68 1.91 51.27
CA MET A 10 21.66 1.96 49.79
C MET A 10 22.99 1.55 49.15
N LEU A 11 24.12 1.67 49.87
CA LEU A 11 25.43 1.22 49.41
C LEU A 11 25.71 -0.28 49.68
N GLY A 12 24.91 -0.93 50.53
CA GLY A 12 24.98 -2.38 50.77
C GLY A 12 24.25 -3.25 49.73
N ALA A 13 23.46 -2.66 48.83
CA ALA A 13 22.70 -3.40 47.81
C ALA A 13 23.50 -3.67 46.51
N PHE A 14 24.74 -3.17 46.43
CA PHE A 14 25.70 -3.43 45.34
C PHE A 14 26.81 -4.41 45.74
N ALA A 15 26.57 -5.26 46.75
CA ALA A 15 27.39 -6.43 46.98
C ALA A 15 27.12 -7.45 45.86
N GLY A 16 28.07 -7.58 44.95
CA GLY A 16 28.04 -8.57 43.87
C GLY A 16 27.65 -9.94 44.41
N ARG A 17 26.61 -10.52 43.80
CA ARG A 17 26.26 -11.92 44.04
C ARG A 17 27.47 -12.78 43.70
N PRO A 18 27.82 -13.77 44.54
CA PRO A 18 28.95 -14.63 44.26
C PRO A 18 28.70 -15.36 42.93
N ALA A 19 29.73 -15.38 42.09
CA ALA A 19 29.75 -16.13 40.85
C ALA A 19 29.69 -17.63 41.17
N GLU A 20 28.50 -18.22 41.08
CA GLU A 20 28.37 -19.65 40.83
C GLU A 20 28.45 -19.86 39.32
N ALA A 21 29.45 -20.63 38.91
CA ALA A 21 29.92 -20.82 37.56
C ALA A 21 29.01 -21.76 36.73
N GLY A 22 27.77 -21.35 36.51
CA GLY A 22 26.81 -22.05 35.64
C GLY A 22 26.16 -21.08 34.65
N VAL A 23 25.91 -21.56 33.41
CA VAL A 23 25.13 -20.81 32.41
C VAL A 23 23.69 -20.56 32.89
N PHE A 24 23.18 -21.44 33.75
CA PHE A 24 21.84 -21.43 34.33
C PHE A 24 21.88 -21.39 35.86
N THR A 25 20.86 -20.79 36.46
CA THR A 25 20.58 -20.88 37.91
C THR A 25 19.81 -22.17 38.24
N GLN A 26 19.85 -22.62 39.50
CA GLN A 26 19.16 -23.85 39.92
C GLN A 26 17.67 -23.85 39.58
N SER A 27 16.99 -22.71 39.76
CA SER A 27 15.57 -22.57 39.43
C SER A 27 15.28 -22.69 37.92
N GLU A 28 16.20 -22.24 37.07
CA GLU A 28 16.05 -22.32 35.61
C GLU A 28 16.29 -23.75 35.14
N MET A 29 17.25 -24.46 35.73
CA MET A 29 17.49 -25.88 35.47
C MET A 29 16.30 -26.75 35.87
N ASP A 30 15.66 -26.45 37.00
CA ASP A 30 14.42 -27.13 37.44
C ASP A 30 13.26 -26.88 36.46
N GLU A 31 13.14 -25.68 35.89
CA GLU A 31 12.11 -25.33 34.90
C GLU A 31 12.28 -26.14 33.61
N ILE A 32 13.51 -26.22 33.11
CA ILE A 32 13.86 -26.96 31.89
C ILE A 32 13.67 -28.46 32.10
N SER A 33 14.10 -29.00 33.25
CA SER A 33 13.92 -30.41 33.59
C SER A 33 12.43 -30.78 33.70
N CYS A 34 11.62 -29.89 34.28
CA CYS A 34 10.17 -30.07 34.34
C CYS A 34 9.52 -30.01 32.95
N ALA A 35 10.00 -29.12 32.08
CA ALA A 35 9.54 -29.01 30.70
C ALA A 35 9.84 -30.29 29.89
N ALA A 36 11.03 -30.88 30.07
CA ALA A 36 11.42 -32.12 29.41
C ALA A 36 10.48 -33.27 29.81
N LEU A 37 10.23 -33.46 31.10
CA LEU A 37 9.30 -34.49 31.61
C LEU A 37 7.86 -34.30 31.11
N LYS A 38 7.35 -33.06 31.09
CA LYS A 38 6.01 -32.77 30.56
C LYS A 38 5.91 -33.03 29.06
N THR A 39 6.95 -32.71 28.31
CA THR A 39 7.00 -32.96 26.85
C THR A 39 7.10 -34.45 26.55
N GLN A 40 7.86 -35.20 27.36
CA GLN A 40 7.90 -36.65 27.30
C GLN A 40 6.51 -37.26 27.59
N LEU A 41 5.83 -36.77 28.62
CA LEU A 41 4.47 -37.20 28.94
C LEU A 41 3.48 -36.86 27.82
N PHE A 42 3.63 -35.70 27.17
CA PHE A 42 2.87 -35.32 25.99
C PHE A 42 3.05 -36.34 24.85
N TYR A 43 4.29 -36.73 24.56
CA TYR A 43 4.58 -37.72 23.53
C TYR A 43 3.84 -39.05 23.79
N TYR A 44 3.91 -39.56 25.02
CA TYR A 44 3.23 -40.81 25.39
C TYR A 44 1.71 -40.69 25.45
N TYR A 45 1.17 -39.50 25.73
CA TYR A 45 -0.27 -39.27 25.66
C TYR A 45 -0.82 -39.39 24.25
N LEU A 46 0.00 -39.13 23.23
CA LEU A 46 -0.36 -39.29 21.82
C LEU A 46 -0.08 -40.71 21.30
N ASP A 47 0.53 -41.59 22.10
CA ASP A 47 0.83 -42.96 21.70
C ASP A 47 -0.42 -43.86 21.81
N PRO A 48 -0.84 -44.52 20.71
CA PRO A 48 -1.92 -45.49 20.76
C PRO A 48 -1.58 -46.73 21.62
N ASN A 49 -0.30 -47.11 21.73
CA ASN A 49 0.16 -48.32 22.44
C ASN A 49 0.83 -47.98 23.80
N ARG A 50 0.30 -46.98 24.51
CA ARG A 50 0.86 -46.50 25.77
C ARG A 50 0.73 -47.50 26.92
N ASP A 51 1.71 -47.49 27.83
CA ASP A 51 1.68 -48.24 29.08
C ASP A 51 0.69 -47.65 30.09
N GLN A 52 0.01 -48.52 30.86
CA GLN A 52 -0.97 -48.09 31.86
C GLN A 52 -0.39 -47.24 33.01
N LYS A 53 0.94 -47.30 33.21
CA LYS A 53 1.68 -46.47 34.16
C LYS A 53 1.73 -44.99 33.77
N VAL A 54 1.52 -44.66 32.50
CA VAL A 54 1.56 -43.28 31.98
C VAL A 54 0.25 -42.53 32.27
N VAL A 55 -0.85 -43.25 32.49
CA VAL A 55 -2.19 -42.67 32.74
C VAL A 55 -2.21 -41.84 34.03
N ASN A 56 -1.49 -42.30 35.06
CA ASN A 56 -1.32 -41.63 36.34
C ASN A 56 0.18 -41.51 36.63
N PHE A 57 0.79 -40.41 36.19
CA PHE A 57 2.23 -40.22 36.31
C PHE A 57 2.56 -39.31 37.50
N PRO A 58 3.20 -39.81 38.57
CA PRO A 58 3.70 -38.98 39.65
C PRO A 58 5.01 -38.31 39.21
N MET A 59 5.04 -36.98 39.19
CA MET A 59 6.26 -36.22 38.89
C MET A 59 6.54 -35.18 39.95
N THR A 60 7.83 -34.91 40.16
CA THR A 60 8.29 -33.85 41.05
C THR A 60 8.85 -32.73 40.20
N CYS A 61 8.23 -31.55 40.26
CA CYS A 61 8.73 -30.34 39.61
C CYS A 61 8.85 -29.24 40.65
N LYS A 62 9.99 -28.52 40.69
CA LYS A 62 10.25 -27.46 41.67
C LYS A 62 9.99 -27.88 43.12
N GLY A 63 10.35 -29.13 43.47
CA GLY A 63 10.09 -29.70 44.80
C GLY A 63 8.63 -30.02 45.12
N VAL A 64 7.68 -29.77 44.21
CA VAL A 64 6.26 -30.11 44.37
C VAL A 64 5.97 -31.45 43.70
N LYS A 65 5.56 -32.44 44.49
CA LYS A 65 5.06 -33.73 43.99
C LYS A 65 3.63 -33.53 43.47
N SER A 66 3.44 -33.76 42.17
CA SER A 66 2.14 -33.64 41.50
C SER A 66 1.87 -34.90 40.68
N THR A 67 0.65 -35.42 40.75
CA THR A 67 0.23 -36.57 39.93
C THR A 67 -0.59 -36.03 38.77
N TYR A 68 -0.08 -36.22 37.54
CA TYR A 68 -0.81 -35.85 36.34
C TYR A 68 -1.68 -37.01 35.90
N VAL A 69 -3.00 -36.77 35.93
CA VAL A 69 -4.01 -37.70 35.44
C VAL A 69 -4.36 -37.32 34.02
N MET A 70 -4.28 -38.27 33.10
CA MET A 70 -4.59 -38.03 31.69
C MET A 70 -6.05 -37.55 31.54
N PRO A 71 -6.31 -36.48 30.76
CA PRO A 71 -7.67 -36.04 30.48
C PRO A 71 -8.47 -37.12 29.72
N LYS A 72 -9.72 -37.36 30.13
CA LYS A 72 -10.59 -38.39 29.53
C LYS A 72 -10.80 -38.22 28.01
N TRP A 73 -10.74 -36.99 27.50
CA TRP A 73 -10.90 -36.73 26.06
C TRP A 73 -9.72 -37.26 25.23
N VAL A 74 -8.51 -37.28 25.80
CA VAL A 74 -7.29 -37.72 25.10
C VAL A 74 -7.43 -39.19 24.71
N GLU A 75 -8.00 -40.00 25.60
CA GLU A 75 -8.23 -41.43 25.33
C GLU A 75 -9.11 -41.66 24.10
N ALA A 76 -10.24 -40.96 24.01
CA ALA A 76 -11.14 -41.07 22.87
C ALA A 76 -10.55 -40.46 21.59
N ALA A 77 -9.91 -39.29 21.71
CA ALA A 77 -9.36 -38.57 20.57
C ALA A 77 -8.17 -39.32 19.94
N VAL A 78 -7.28 -39.90 20.74
CA VAL A 78 -6.08 -40.59 20.22
C VAL A 78 -6.46 -41.85 19.43
N VAL A 79 -7.51 -42.57 19.84
CA VAL A 79 -8.03 -43.72 19.07
C VAL A 79 -8.61 -43.27 17.73
N GLU A 80 -9.29 -42.13 17.69
CA GLU A 80 -9.81 -41.57 16.44
C GLU A 80 -8.66 -41.06 15.54
N MET A 81 -7.66 -40.40 16.14
CA MET A 81 -6.48 -39.86 15.47
C MET A 81 -5.57 -40.97 14.91
N SER A 82 -5.45 -42.11 15.59
CA SER A 82 -4.66 -43.24 15.09
C SER A 82 -5.32 -43.94 13.90
N GLY A 83 -6.66 -43.93 13.83
CA GLY A 83 -7.41 -44.43 12.68
C GLY A 83 -7.38 -43.52 11.44
N ARG A 84 -7.16 -42.22 11.63
CA ARG A 84 -7.10 -41.23 10.54
C ARG A 84 -5.70 -41.16 9.94
N LYS A 85 -5.58 -41.53 8.67
CA LYS A 85 -4.35 -41.39 7.88
C LYS A 85 -4.36 -40.03 7.18
N VAL A 86 -3.39 -39.17 7.48
CA VAL A 86 -3.42 -37.77 7.02
C VAL A 86 -2.20 -37.39 6.17
N TRP A 87 -1.11 -38.14 6.29
CA TRP A 87 0.10 -37.88 5.51
C TRP A 87 0.60 -39.14 4.84
N ARG A 88 1.17 -39.01 3.64
CA ARG A 88 1.78 -40.13 2.90
C ARG A 88 3.20 -39.75 2.57
N ASP A 89 4.14 -40.48 3.15
CA ASP A 89 5.56 -40.36 2.88
C ASP A 89 5.97 -41.46 1.88
N PRO A 90 6.77 -41.16 0.84
CA PRO A 90 7.31 -42.17 -0.07
C PRO A 90 8.10 -43.29 0.62
N GLU A 91 8.74 -43.01 1.77
CA GLU A 91 9.61 -43.97 2.48
C GLU A 91 8.90 -44.64 3.68
N GLU A 92 8.14 -43.87 4.47
CA GLU A 92 7.49 -44.35 5.70
C GLU A 92 6.04 -44.84 5.48
N GLY A 93 5.48 -44.64 4.29
CA GLY A 93 4.10 -45.03 3.97
C GLY A 93 3.05 -44.04 4.50
N GLU A 94 1.88 -44.54 4.90
CA GLU A 94 0.78 -43.70 5.38
C GLU A 94 0.88 -43.46 6.90
N ILE A 95 1.03 -42.20 7.30
CA ILE A 95 1.22 -41.77 8.69
C ILE A 95 -0.14 -41.36 9.29
N SER A 96 -0.41 -41.86 10.51
CA SER A 96 -1.60 -41.50 11.28
C SER A 96 -1.54 -40.08 11.83
N GLU A 97 -2.69 -39.47 12.10
CA GLU A 97 -2.78 -38.13 12.70
C GLU A 97 -2.04 -38.08 14.06
N ALA A 98 -2.18 -39.12 14.88
CA ALA A 98 -1.51 -39.21 16.18
C ALA A 98 0.02 -39.25 16.03
N THR A 99 0.52 -40.11 15.14
CA THR A 99 1.97 -40.24 14.87
C THR A 99 2.54 -38.95 14.29
N LEU A 100 1.78 -38.25 13.43
CA LEU A 100 2.21 -36.98 12.86
C LEU A 100 2.39 -35.89 13.93
N TRP A 101 1.56 -35.88 14.97
CA TRP A 101 1.70 -34.99 16.13
C TRP A 101 2.80 -35.42 17.10
N GLN A 102 3.13 -36.71 17.17
CA GLN A 102 4.21 -37.21 18.02
C GLN A 102 5.59 -36.73 17.56
N THR A 103 5.85 -36.67 16.26
CA THR A 103 7.14 -36.26 15.69
C THR A 103 7.64 -34.89 16.18
N PRO A 104 6.88 -33.79 16.10
CA PRO A 104 7.33 -32.49 16.61
C PRO A 104 7.51 -32.51 18.14
N VAL A 105 6.65 -33.24 18.88
CA VAL A 105 6.76 -33.35 20.34
C VAL A 105 8.04 -34.09 20.74
N SER A 106 8.39 -35.18 20.06
CA SER A 106 9.62 -35.93 20.33
C SER A 106 10.87 -35.09 20.06
N ILE A 107 10.84 -34.26 19.00
CA ILE A 107 11.96 -33.37 18.68
C ILE A 107 12.13 -32.27 19.75
N VAL A 108 11.04 -31.72 20.28
CA VAL A 108 11.11 -30.76 21.40
C VAL A 108 11.66 -31.43 22.66
N TYR A 109 11.29 -32.69 22.93
CA TYR A 109 11.86 -33.45 24.04
C TYR A 109 13.37 -33.69 23.86
N GLU A 110 13.80 -34.16 22.69
CA GLU A 110 15.21 -34.35 22.35
C GLU A 110 16.01 -33.06 22.51
N TYR A 111 15.45 -31.93 22.07
CA TYR A 111 16.03 -30.61 22.27
C TYR A 111 16.23 -30.26 23.74
N LEU A 112 15.21 -30.46 24.58
CA LEU A 112 15.31 -30.17 26.02
C LEU A 112 16.33 -31.09 26.70
N GLU A 113 16.42 -32.36 26.32
CA GLU A 113 17.44 -33.30 26.81
C GLU A 113 18.86 -32.91 26.34
N LEU A 114 19.01 -32.42 25.10
CA LEU A 114 20.28 -31.88 24.63
C LEU A 114 20.72 -30.69 25.50
N THR A 115 19.80 -29.78 25.81
CA THR A 115 20.06 -28.65 26.71
C THR A 115 20.48 -29.11 28.10
N ARG A 116 19.87 -30.16 28.66
CA ARG A 116 20.24 -30.70 29.98
C ARG A 116 21.71 -31.14 30.05
N LYS A 117 22.34 -31.54 28.93
CA LYS A 117 23.78 -31.85 28.89
C LYS A 117 24.68 -30.64 29.21
N THR A 118 24.17 -29.42 29.08
CA THR A 118 24.88 -28.18 29.45
C THR A 118 24.81 -27.87 30.94
N PHE A 119 24.05 -28.63 31.74
CA PHE A 119 23.98 -28.42 33.18
C PHE A 119 25.25 -28.91 33.89
N PRO A 120 25.56 -28.35 35.08
CA PRO A 120 26.62 -28.88 35.93
C PRO A 120 26.37 -30.37 36.27
N PRO A 121 27.42 -31.15 36.55
CA PRO A 121 27.28 -32.57 36.88
C PRO A 121 26.41 -32.82 38.12
N GLU A 122 26.41 -31.87 39.06
CA GLU A 122 25.60 -31.88 40.28
C GLU A 122 24.09 -31.88 40.02
N SER A 123 23.65 -31.32 38.87
CA SER A 123 22.25 -31.29 38.44
C SER A 123 21.95 -32.31 37.32
N GLY A 124 22.82 -33.32 37.14
CA GLY A 124 22.62 -34.42 36.19
C GLY A 124 22.98 -34.09 34.74
N GLY A 125 23.81 -33.07 34.49
CA GLY A 125 24.34 -32.72 33.16
C GLY A 125 25.79 -33.18 32.94
N ALA A 126 26.32 -32.88 31.76
CA ALA A 126 27.70 -33.19 31.37
C ALA A 126 28.61 -31.93 31.31
N ASN A 127 28.09 -30.78 31.73
CA ASN A 127 28.75 -29.47 31.72
C ASN A 127 29.38 -29.09 30.37
N ILE A 128 28.72 -29.46 29.28
CA ILE A 128 29.20 -29.17 27.92
C ILE A 128 28.95 -27.70 27.61
N GLN A 129 29.95 -27.01 27.05
CA GLN A 129 29.79 -25.62 26.63
C GLN A 129 28.79 -25.51 25.45
N PRO A 130 27.86 -24.53 25.47
CA PRO A 130 26.87 -24.37 24.41
C PRO A 130 27.45 -24.25 22.98
N GLY A 131 28.64 -23.66 22.85
CA GLY A 131 29.36 -23.52 21.58
C GLY A 131 29.72 -24.84 20.90
N LEU A 132 29.83 -25.94 21.66
CA LEU A 132 30.14 -27.26 21.12
C LEU A 132 28.90 -28.00 20.58
N LEU A 133 27.70 -27.51 20.91
CA LEU A 133 26.42 -28.15 20.55
C LEU A 133 25.72 -27.47 19.36
N VAL A 134 26.41 -26.55 18.66
CA VAL A 134 25.83 -25.76 17.56
C VAL A 134 25.26 -26.65 16.46
N LYS A 135 25.97 -27.73 16.12
CA LYS A 135 25.57 -28.65 15.05
C LYS A 135 24.30 -29.40 15.43
N GLU A 136 24.23 -29.90 16.66
CA GLU A 136 23.10 -30.63 17.20
C GLU A 136 21.85 -29.74 17.33
N TYR A 137 22.02 -28.49 17.80
CA TYR A 137 20.92 -27.52 17.84
C TYR A 137 20.41 -27.16 16.44
N ALA A 138 21.31 -26.99 15.47
CA ALA A 138 20.93 -26.70 14.09
C ALA A 138 20.16 -27.88 13.45
N ASP A 139 20.61 -29.11 13.66
CA ASP A 139 19.95 -30.32 13.16
C ASP A 139 18.54 -30.47 13.75
N ILE A 140 18.41 -30.35 15.08
CA ILE A 140 17.11 -30.42 15.77
C ILE A 140 16.16 -29.33 15.25
N ARG A 141 16.64 -28.09 15.09
CA ARG A 141 15.81 -26.99 14.55
C ARG A 141 15.29 -27.32 13.16
N ILE A 142 16.15 -27.81 12.27
CA ILE A 142 15.77 -28.15 10.89
C ILE A 142 14.73 -29.28 10.89
N ARG A 143 14.96 -30.35 11.67
CA ARG A 143 13.98 -31.45 11.82
C ARG A 143 12.66 -30.95 12.38
N PHE A 144 12.69 -30.07 13.39
CA PHE A 144 11.50 -29.48 13.97
C PHE A 144 10.72 -28.65 12.96
N GLN A 145 11.41 -27.80 12.19
CA GLN A 145 10.81 -27.01 11.11
C GLN A 145 10.15 -27.90 10.04
N MET A 146 10.83 -28.96 9.60
CA MET A 146 10.27 -29.92 8.66
C MET A 146 9.02 -30.62 9.22
N SER A 147 9.06 -31.04 10.49
CA SER A 147 7.89 -31.66 11.14
C SER A 147 6.71 -30.70 11.26
N MET A 148 6.97 -29.41 11.50
CA MET A 148 5.94 -28.36 11.54
C MET A 148 5.36 -28.07 10.15
N ASP A 149 6.18 -28.03 9.11
CA ASP A 149 5.70 -27.85 7.73
C ASP A 149 4.82 -29.04 7.29
N ARG A 150 5.20 -30.27 7.68
CA ARG A 150 4.34 -31.46 7.51
C ARG A 150 2.99 -31.28 8.22
N LEU A 151 2.96 -30.83 9.47
CA LEU A 151 1.72 -30.55 10.20
C LEU A 151 0.85 -29.46 9.53
N TYR A 152 1.45 -28.39 9.01
CA TYR A 152 0.70 -27.31 8.35
C TYR A 152 0.10 -27.74 7.01
N ARG A 153 0.83 -28.57 6.25
CA ARG A 153 0.40 -29.06 4.93
C ARG A 153 -0.57 -30.24 5.01
N ALA A 154 -0.49 -31.02 6.08
CA ALA A 154 -1.38 -32.13 6.32
C ALA A 154 -2.84 -31.64 6.46
N ARG A 155 -3.64 -31.86 5.42
CA ARG A 155 -5.06 -31.52 5.37
C ARG A 155 -5.82 -32.62 4.63
N THR A 156 -6.89 -33.10 5.26
CA THR A 156 -7.87 -33.99 4.61
C THR A 156 -9.10 -33.16 4.21
N ARG A 157 -9.94 -33.71 3.32
CA ARG A 157 -11.20 -33.08 2.87
C ARG A 157 -12.14 -32.67 4.03
N GLU A 158 -12.00 -33.33 5.18
CA GLU A 158 -12.89 -33.18 6.35
C GLU A 158 -12.24 -32.44 7.52
N ILE A 159 -10.91 -32.45 7.65
CA ILE A 159 -10.21 -31.96 8.85
C ILE A 159 -8.93 -31.20 8.47
N THR A 160 -8.76 -30.04 9.09
CA THR A 160 -7.48 -29.34 9.13
C THR A 160 -6.76 -29.68 10.43
N MET A 161 -5.43 -29.81 10.41
CA MET A 161 -4.64 -30.08 11.62
C MET A 161 -4.83 -29.04 12.72
N GLY A 162 -5.24 -27.81 12.37
CA GLY A 162 -5.62 -26.79 13.35
C GLY A 162 -6.87 -27.14 14.16
N ASP A 163 -7.79 -27.94 13.60
CA ASP A 163 -9.02 -28.38 14.25
C ASP A 163 -8.86 -29.76 14.93
N SER A 164 -7.69 -30.38 14.79
CA SER A 164 -7.28 -31.59 15.52
C SER A 164 -7.34 -31.40 17.04
N MET A 165 -7.48 -32.51 17.79
CA MET A 165 -7.62 -32.52 19.25
C MET A 165 -8.80 -31.67 19.75
N ASP A 166 -9.93 -31.70 19.02
CA ASP A 166 -11.15 -30.93 19.30
C ASP A 166 -10.87 -29.41 19.37
N GLY A 167 -10.15 -28.90 18.35
CA GLY A 167 -9.80 -27.48 18.19
C GLY A 167 -8.56 -27.00 18.96
N ARG A 168 -7.89 -27.88 19.72
CA ARG A 168 -6.67 -27.54 20.49
C ARG A 168 -5.42 -27.44 19.60
N GLY A 169 -5.41 -28.15 18.47
CA GLY A 169 -4.29 -28.18 17.54
C GLY A 169 -3.78 -26.79 17.17
N ARG A 170 -4.68 -25.84 16.87
CA ARG A 170 -4.31 -24.46 16.49
C ARG A 170 -3.47 -23.73 17.55
N ILE A 171 -3.79 -23.93 18.83
CA ILE A 171 -3.05 -23.31 19.93
C ILE A 171 -1.70 -24.01 20.08
N ILE A 172 -1.66 -25.34 20.02
CA ILE A 172 -0.42 -26.11 20.13
C ILE A 172 0.55 -25.75 18.98
N MET A 173 0.06 -25.67 17.74
CA MET A 173 0.86 -25.21 16.59
C MET A 173 1.44 -23.81 16.82
N SER A 174 0.64 -22.89 17.38
CA SER A 174 1.13 -21.54 17.67
C SER A 174 2.27 -21.53 18.70
N GLN A 175 2.21 -22.40 19.72
CA GLN A 175 3.29 -22.56 20.69
C GLN A 175 4.53 -23.16 20.02
N PHE A 176 4.37 -24.15 19.15
CA PHE A 176 5.49 -24.76 18.42
C PHE A 176 6.16 -23.77 17.46
N VAL A 177 5.42 -22.87 16.81
CA VAL A 177 6.01 -21.80 15.98
C VAL A 177 6.85 -20.84 16.83
N LEU A 178 6.37 -20.49 18.04
CA LEU A 178 7.15 -19.66 18.95
C LEU A 178 8.41 -20.40 19.43
N ILE A 179 8.34 -21.69 19.73
CA ILE A 179 9.51 -22.51 20.08
C ILE A 179 10.52 -22.52 18.93
N LEU A 180 10.07 -22.68 17.68
CA LEU A 180 10.95 -22.65 16.50
C LEU A 180 11.70 -21.32 16.39
N LYS A 181 11.01 -20.21 16.66
CA LYS A 181 11.63 -18.87 16.68
C LYS A 181 12.66 -18.73 17.81
N GLU A 182 12.40 -19.29 18.98
CA GLU A 182 13.40 -19.30 20.07
C GLU A 182 14.62 -20.18 19.74
N MET A 183 14.43 -21.30 19.04
CA MET A 183 15.55 -22.13 18.54
C MET A 183 16.45 -21.36 17.56
N GLU A 184 15.91 -20.44 16.75
CA GLU A 184 16.71 -19.54 15.92
C GLU A 184 17.49 -18.52 16.77
N SER A 185 16.84 -17.92 17.77
CA SER A 185 17.50 -17.00 18.72
C SER A 185 18.64 -17.66 19.50
N ILE A 186 18.55 -18.96 19.79
CA ILE A 186 19.62 -19.75 20.40
C ILE A 186 20.83 -19.88 19.47
N ALA A 187 20.61 -20.16 18.19
CA ALA A 187 21.71 -20.23 17.21
C ALA A 187 22.46 -18.88 17.12
N ASP A 188 21.72 -17.77 17.14
CA ASP A 188 22.30 -16.42 17.19
C ASP A 188 23.02 -16.13 18.52
N ALA A 189 22.50 -16.63 19.64
CA ALA A 189 23.11 -16.44 20.95
C ALA A 189 24.44 -17.21 21.08
N ILE A 190 24.50 -18.43 20.52
CA ILE A 190 25.72 -19.23 20.52
C ILE A 190 26.78 -18.60 19.60
N SER A 191 26.41 -18.12 18.42
CA SER A 191 27.35 -17.45 17.51
C SER A 191 27.88 -16.12 18.05
N SER A 192 27.05 -15.37 18.78
CA SER A 192 27.44 -14.14 19.47
C SER A 192 28.12 -14.37 20.82
N THR A 193 28.33 -15.62 21.24
CA THR A 193 28.94 -16.02 22.53
C THR A 193 28.24 -15.41 23.76
N ASN A 194 26.96 -15.02 23.64
CA ASN A 194 26.21 -14.37 24.72
C ASN A 194 25.46 -15.42 25.55
N GLN A 195 26.06 -15.81 26.68
CA GLN A 195 25.52 -16.85 27.57
C GLN A 195 24.15 -16.50 28.17
N ARG A 196 23.87 -15.22 28.44
CA ARG A 196 22.56 -14.81 29.00
C ARG A 196 21.45 -14.88 27.97
N ARG A 197 21.70 -14.39 26.75
CA ARG A 197 20.73 -14.51 25.66
C ARG A 197 20.43 -15.99 25.32
N TYR A 198 21.45 -16.85 25.41
CA TYR A 198 21.27 -18.29 25.29
C TYR A 198 20.36 -18.85 26.39
N ALA A 199 20.64 -18.51 27.65
CA ALA A 199 19.85 -18.98 28.79
C ALA A 199 18.38 -18.52 28.71
N ASP A 200 18.15 -17.26 28.34
CA ASP A 200 16.80 -16.69 28.20
C ASP A 200 16.00 -17.38 27.08
N ALA A 201 16.61 -17.61 25.92
CA ALA A 201 15.94 -18.25 24.79
C ALA A 201 15.65 -19.74 25.06
N VAL A 202 16.57 -20.44 25.73
CA VAL A 202 16.34 -21.81 26.23
C VAL A 202 15.20 -21.83 27.23
N LEU A 203 15.17 -20.93 28.20
CA LEU A 203 14.10 -20.86 29.19
C LEU A 203 12.75 -20.53 28.55
N ALA A 204 12.72 -19.60 27.60
CA ALA A 204 11.52 -19.27 26.84
C ALA A 204 10.97 -20.51 26.10
N SER A 205 11.85 -21.26 25.43
CA SER A 205 11.46 -22.51 24.75
C SER A 205 10.91 -23.57 25.72
N ALA A 206 11.49 -23.68 26.91
CA ALA A 206 11.01 -24.58 27.96
C ALA A 206 9.62 -24.16 28.46
N VAL A 207 9.39 -22.89 28.76
CA VAL A 207 8.08 -22.38 29.19
C VAL A 207 7.01 -22.59 28.11
N LEU A 208 7.32 -22.30 26.85
CA LEU A 208 6.40 -22.51 25.72
C LEU A 208 6.03 -24.00 25.54
N SER A 209 6.98 -24.91 25.74
CA SER A 209 6.70 -26.36 25.69
C SER A 209 5.75 -26.80 26.81
N GLN A 210 5.90 -26.22 28.02
CA GLN A 210 4.97 -26.47 29.11
C GLN A 210 3.58 -25.87 28.84
N ASP A 211 3.51 -24.72 28.19
CA ASP A 211 2.26 -24.11 27.77
C ASP A 211 1.53 -24.96 26.73
N ALA A 212 2.26 -25.52 25.76
CA ALA A 212 1.71 -26.48 24.80
C ALA A 212 1.09 -27.70 25.51
N PHE A 213 1.80 -28.29 26.49
CA PHE A 213 1.27 -29.39 27.30
C PHE A 213 0.02 -28.98 28.11
N ARG A 214 0.01 -27.77 28.67
CA ARG A 214 -1.12 -27.24 29.44
C ARG A 214 -2.39 -27.10 28.61
N VAL A 215 -2.30 -26.91 27.29
CA VAL A 215 -3.47 -26.85 26.40
C VAL A 215 -4.30 -28.13 26.45
N LEU A 216 -3.67 -29.29 26.66
CA LEU A 216 -4.38 -30.58 26.74
C LEU A 216 -5.38 -30.64 27.91
N PHE A 217 -5.13 -29.87 28.97
CA PHE A 217 -5.96 -29.83 30.16
C PHE A 217 -7.02 -28.70 30.12
N LYS A 218 -6.99 -27.85 29.09
CA LYS A 218 -7.98 -26.79 28.90
C LYS A 218 -9.23 -27.32 28.19
N ALA A 219 -10.37 -26.70 28.50
CA ALA A 219 -11.63 -26.96 27.79
C ALA A 219 -11.49 -26.65 26.29
N PRO A 220 -12.16 -27.42 25.41
CA PRO A 220 -12.06 -27.21 23.97
C PRO A 220 -12.68 -25.86 23.60
N ARG A 221 -11.98 -25.07 22.78
CA ARG A 221 -12.57 -23.88 22.15
C ARG A 221 -13.16 -24.32 20.82
N ARG A 222 -14.44 -24.67 20.82
CA ARG A 222 -15.17 -24.90 19.56
C ARG A 222 -15.14 -23.59 18.75
N TYR A 223 -14.78 -23.68 17.48
CA TYR A 223 -15.01 -22.60 16.54
C TYR A 223 -16.52 -22.56 16.24
N GLU A 224 -17.24 -21.65 16.87
CA GLU A 224 -18.65 -21.43 16.58
C GLU A 224 -18.75 -20.63 15.28
N ALA A 225 -19.36 -21.21 14.24
CA ALA A 225 -19.61 -20.50 12.99
C ALA A 225 -20.50 -19.27 13.29
N PRO A 226 -20.33 -18.14 12.57
CA PRO A 226 -21.15 -16.95 12.81
C PRO A 226 -22.64 -17.30 12.70
N PRO A 227 -23.50 -16.82 13.62
CA PRO A 227 -24.92 -17.14 13.60
C PRO A 227 -25.53 -16.68 12.28
N LYS A 228 -26.24 -17.58 11.59
CA LYS A 228 -26.98 -17.23 10.36
C LYS A 228 -28.05 -16.21 10.74
N GLU A 229 -27.93 -14.99 10.23
CA GLU A 229 -28.92 -13.93 10.42
C GLU A 229 -30.32 -14.42 10.03
N SER A 230 -31.30 -14.22 10.93
CA SER A 230 -32.72 -14.45 10.68
C SER A 230 -33.17 -13.69 9.42
N SER A 231 -33.96 -14.32 8.55
CA SER A 231 -34.52 -13.66 7.36
C SER A 231 -35.28 -12.37 7.72
N SER A 232 -35.90 -12.33 8.90
CA SER A 232 -36.58 -11.11 9.40
C SER A 232 -35.60 -9.99 9.74
N ALA A 233 -34.41 -10.31 10.25
CA ALA A 233 -33.37 -9.31 10.54
C ALA A 233 -32.77 -8.74 9.26
N LYS A 234 -32.61 -9.58 8.21
CA LYS A 234 -32.18 -9.12 6.88
C LYS A 234 -33.18 -8.18 6.24
N VAL A 235 -34.47 -8.52 6.27
CA VAL A 235 -35.54 -7.67 5.74
C VAL A 235 -35.65 -6.36 6.52
N MET A 236 -35.53 -6.41 7.85
CA MET A 236 -35.56 -5.20 8.68
C MET A 236 -34.35 -4.29 8.39
N ASN A 237 -33.14 -4.84 8.31
CA ASN A 237 -31.94 -4.06 8.01
C ASN A 237 -32.00 -3.45 6.60
N THR A 238 -32.47 -4.20 5.61
CA THR A 238 -32.66 -3.66 4.25
C THR A 238 -33.79 -2.63 4.16
N ALA A 239 -34.86 -2.78 4.95
CA ALA A 239 -35.90 -1.75 5.04
C ALA A 239 -35.38 -0.46 5.70
N LEU A 240 -34.60 -0.57 6.78
CA LEU A 240 -33.97 0.60 7.43
C LEU A 240 -32.98 1.33 6.52
N THR A 241 -32.18 0.61 5.73
CA THR A 241 -31.27 1.26 4.79
C THR A 241 -32.03 1.97 3.67
N MET A 242 -33.09 1.35 3.13
CA MET A 242 -33.96 1.99 2.13
C MET A 242 -34.68 3.22 2.69
N MET A 243 -35.14 3.17 3.94
CA MET A 243 -35.74 4.32 4.62
C MET A 243 -34.73 5.45 4.82
N GLY A 244 -33.48 5.12 5.16
CA GLY A 244 -32.38 6.08 5.24
C GLY A 244 -32.08 6.79 3.90
N ILE A 245 -32.13 6.05 2.79
CA ILE A 245 -31.95 6.62 1.43
C ILE A 245 -33.08 7.63 1.13
N ILE A 246 -34.32 7.26 1.42
CA ILE A 246 -35.49 8.11 1.15
C ILE A 246 -35.44 9.39 1.99
N LEU A 247 -35.14 9.28 3.29
CA LEU A 247 -35.06 10.43 4.18
C LEU A 247 -33.93 11.39 3.78
N MET A 248 -32.79 10.88 3.33
CA MET A 248 -31.69 11.72 2.89
C MET A 248 -31.98 12.39 1.53
N PHE A 249 -32.65 11.70 0.61
CA PHE A 249 -33.12 12.28 -0.65
C PHE A 249 -34.07 13.46 -0.39
N LEU A 250 -35.03 13.28 0.52
CA LEU A 250 -35.95 14.34 0.93
C LEU A 250 -35.22 15.50 1.61
N ALA A 251 -34.18 15.23 2.42
CA ALA A 251 -33.38 16.28 3.05
C ALA A 251 -32.59 17.11 2.03
N VAL A 252 -32.02 16.47 1.01
CA VAL A 252 -31.30 17.17 -0.08
C VAL A 252 -32.27 18.00 -0.91
N GLN A 253 -33.44 17.45 -1.26
CA GLN A 253 -34.48 18.17 -1.98
C GLN A 253 -34.97 19.38 -1.17
N ALA A 254 -35.18 19.22 0.13
CA ALA A 254 -35.56 20.31 1.02
C ALA A 254 -34.45 21.37 1.14
N PHE A 255 -33.18 20.98 1.18
CA PHE A 255 -32.05 21.91 1.20
C PHE A 255 -31.96 22.76 -0.07
N PHE A 256 -32.14 22.14 -1.24
CA PHE A 256 -32.17 22.87 -2.51
C PHE A 256 -33.36 23.82 -2.59
N SER A 257 -34.55 23.35 -2.18
CA SER A 257 -35.78 24.17 -2.12
C SER A 257 -35.70 25.33 -1.13
N MET A 258 -35.08 25.14 0.03
CA MET A 258 -34.88 26.23 1.01
C MET A 258 -33.90 27.29 0.52
N ASN A 259 -33.08 26.98 -0.48
CA ASN A 259 -31.97 27.82 -0.93
C ASN A 259 -32.12 28.18 -2.42
N ASP A 260 -33.36 28.18 -2.92
CA ASP A 260 -33.74 28.37 -4.34
C ASP A 260 -33.14 29.64 -4.96
N GLU A 261 -33.08 30.75 -4.21
CA GLU A 261 -32.54 32.03 -4.68
C GLU A 261 -31.03 31.95 -4.96
N LYS A 262 -30.30 31.19 -4.14
CA LYS A 262 -28.85 30.97 -4.29
C LYS A 262 -28.55 29.89 -5.33
N THR A 263 -29.41 28.88 -5.45
CA THR A 263 -29.32 27.85 -6.49
C THR A 263 -29.57 28.45 -7.88
N ASN A 264 -30.58 29.30 -8.02
CA ASN A 264 -30.92 29.96 -9.29
C ASN A 264 -29.86 30.97 -9.73
N SER A 265 -29.28 31.75 -8.82
CA SER A 265 -28.17 32.64 -9.15
C SER A 265 -26.91 31.87 -9.56
N MET A 266 -26.59 30.76 -8.86
CA MET A 266 -25.48 29.87 -9.24
C MET A 266 -25.69 29.23 -10.62
N MET A 267 -26.90 28.75 -10.94
CA MET A 267 -27.25 28.19 -12.25
C MET A 267 -27.22 29.26 -13.35
N GLY A 268 -27.67 30.48 -13.06
CA GLY A 268 -27.61 31.61 -14.00
C GLY A 268 -26.18 32.02 -14.34
N ASP A 269 -25.30 32.12 -13.33
CA ASP A 269 -23.88 32.41 -13.53
C ASP A 269 -23.16 31.29 -14.29
N TYR A 270 -23.57 30.03 -14.06
CA TYR A 270 -23.05 28.89 -14.80
C TYR A 270 -23.47 28.93 -16.28
N SER A 271 -24.73 29.25 -16.57
CA SER A 271 -25.23 29.40 -17.94
C SER A 271 -24.45 30.46 -18.72
N LYS A 272 -24.21 31.63 -18.11
CA LYS A 272 -23.39 32.69 -18.71
C LYS A 272 -21.97 32.24 -18.99
N LYS A 273 -21.34 31.52 -18.06
CA LYS A 273 -19.99 30.95 -18.28
C LYS A 273 -19.98 29.92 -19.41
N VAL A 274 -20.98 29.05 -19.49
CA VAL A 274 -21.11 28.06 -20.57
C VAL A 274 -21.25 28.74 -21.93
N GLU A 275 -21.99 29.85 -22.04
CA GLU A 275 -22.09 30.65 -23.26
C GLU A 275 -20.73 31.23 -23.66
N VAL A 276 -20.01 31.88 -22.72
CA VAL A 276 -18.65 32.40 -22.96
C VAL A 276 -17.68 31.30 -23.39
N PHE A 277 -17.76 30.12 -22.78
CA PHE A 277 -16.95 28.97 -23.18
C PHE A 277 -17.34 28.48 -24.57
N THR A 278 -18.63 28.38 -24.87
CA THR A 278 -19.12 27.92 -26.17
C THR A 278 -18.67 28.87 -27.28
N GLU A 279 -18.70 30.18 -27.02
CA GLU A 279 -18.17 31.19 -27.94
C GLU A 279 -16.64 31.11 -28.08
N ALA A 280 -15.91 30.83 -27.00
CA ALA A 280 -14.46 30.64 -27.06
C ALA A 280 -14.05 29.35 -27.79
N PHE A 281 -14.82 28.26 -27.65
CA PHE A 281 -14.63 27.00 -28.39
C PHE A 281 -14.98 27.16 -29.88
N SER A 282 -16.03 27.90 -30.21
CA SER A 282 -16.41 28.18 -31.60
C SER A 282 -15.37 29.06 -32.32
N ARG A 283 -14.79 30.05 -31.62
CA ARG A 283 -13.62 30.82 -32.09
C ARG A 283 -12.38 29.96 -32.37
N GLN A 284 -12.33 28.76 -31.81
CA GLN A 284 -11.26 27.78 -32.02
C GLN A 284 -11.61 26.71 -33.07
N PHE A 285 -12.70 26.89 -33.82
CA PHE A 285 -13.19 26.01 -34.90
C PHE A 285 -13.61 24.59 -34.48
N ILE A 286 -14.09 24.40 -33.25
CA ILE A 286 -14.55 23.09 -32.75
C ILE A 286 -15.94 23.20 -32.13
N ASN A 287 -16.91 22.48 -32.71
CA ASN A 287 -18.29 22.38 -32.24
C ASN A 287 -18.46 21.23 -31.22
N ILE A 288 -17.75 21.29 -30.08
CA ILE A 288 -18.03 20.36 -28.97
C ILE A 288 -19.04 21.01 -28.04
N ASN A 289 -20.18 20.35 -27.84
CA ASN A 289 -21.19 20.77 -26.87
C ASN A 289 -20.61 20.70 -25.46
N VAL A 290 -20.27 21.85 -24.88
CA VAL A 290 -19.66 22.01 -23.54
C VAL A 290 -20.43 21.26 -22.45
N LYS A 291 -21.74 21.07 -22.63
CA LYS A 291 -22.62 20.28 -21.76
C LYS A 291 -22.11 18.85 -21.54
N TYR A 292 -21.60 18.15 -22.57
CA TYR A 292 -21.09 16.78 -22.42
C TYR A 292 -19.79 16.70 -21.63
N LEU A 293 -18.99 17.76 -21.67
CA LEU A 293 -17.72 17.84 -20.95
C LEU A 293 -17.91 17.95 -19.43
N VAL A 294 -19.08 18.43 -19.01
CA VAL A 294 -19.46 18.61 -17.60
C VAL A 294 -20.31 17.44 -17.12
N LEU A 295 -21.29 17.01 -17.94
CA LEU A 295 -22.19 15.90 -17.62
C LEU A 295 -21.48 14.54 -17.59
N GLY A 296 -20.47 14.32 -18.44
CA GLY A 296 -19.71 13.06 -18.48
C GLY A 296 -19.02 12.72 -17.15
N PRO A 297 -18.17 13.61 -16.61
CA PRO A 297 -17.55 13.40 -15.30
C PRO A 297 -18.56 13.28 -14.16
N ALA A 298 -19.60 14.13 -14.15
CA ALA A 298 -20.63 14.08 -13.11
C ALA A 298 -21.39 12.73 -13.11
N ALA A 299 -21.75 12.21 -14.29
CA ALA A 299 -22.43 10.93 -14.42
C ALA A 299 -21.54 9.73 -14.04
N LEU A 300 -20.27 9.75 -14.45
CA LEU A 300 -19.31 8.68 -14.13
C LEU A 300 -19.09 8.55 -12.62
N PHE A 301 -18.87 9.67 -11.93
CA PHE A 301 -18.64 9.69 -10.48
C PHE A 301 -19.91 9.37 -9.69
N ALA A 302 -21.10 9.76 -10.18
CA ALA A 302 -22.36 9.35 -9.59
C ALA A 302 -22.59 7.83 -9.74
N LEU A 303 -22.25 7.25 -10.90
CA LEU A 303 -22.34 5.80 -11.14
C LEU A 303 -21.36 5.01 -10.26
N LEU A 304 -20.12 5.50 -10.11
CA LEU A 304 -19.15 4.94 -9.17
C LEU A 304 -19.64 5.02 -7.72
N GLY A 305 -20.26 6.13 -7.32
CA GLY A 305 -20.91 6.26 -6.02
C GLY A 305 -22.01 5.22 -5.81
N LEU A 306 -22.82 4.97 -6.84
CA LEU A 306 -23.95 4.05 -6.78
C LEU A 306 -23.49 2.58 -6.63
N LEU A 307 -22.36 2.22 -7.27
CA LEU A 307 -21.74 0.91 -7.13
C LEU A 307 -21.25 0.59 -5.71
N THR A 308 -20.99 1.59 -4.87
CA THR A 308 -20.53 1.37 -3.50
C THR A 308 -21.61 0.94 -2.51
N MET A 309 -22.90 1.04 -2.89
CA MET A 309 -24.07 0.73 -2.04
C MET A 309 -24.07 1.45 -0.68
N ASN A 310 -23.26 2.50 -0.54
CA ASN A 310 -23.08 3.27 0.69
C ASN A 310 -23.49 4.72 0.43
N ILE A 311 -24.46 5.19 1.21
CA ILE A 311 -25.08 6.51 1.09
C ILE A 311 -24.03 7.63 1.21
N LEU A 312 -23.13 7.53 2.20
CA LEU A 312 -22.14 8.57 2.46
C LEU A 312 -21.13 8.67 1.31
N ALA A 313 -20.74 7.52 0.76
CA ALA A 313 -19.81 7.44 -0.38
C ALA A 313 -20.45 7.97 -1.66
N PHE A 314 -21.74 7.72 -1.89
CA PHE A 314 -22.48 8.23 -3.04
C PHE A 314 -22.51 9.77 -3.08
N PHE A 315 -22.84 10.42 -1.96
CA PHE A 315 -22.88 11.88 -1.88
C PHE A 315 -21.50 12.51 -2.01
N PHE A 316 -20.47 11.89 -1.42
CA PHE A 316 -19.10 12.39 -1.54
C PHE A 316 -18.58 12.29 -2.99
N LEU A 317 -18.77 11.15 -3.64
CA LEU A 317 -18.33 10.92 -5.02
C LEU A 317 -19.09 11.79 -6.02
N SER A 318 -20.40 11.93 -5.88
CA SER A 318 -21.21 12.80 -6.76
C SER A 318 -20.83 14.28 -6.60
N ALA A 319 -20.61 14.78 -5.39
CA ALA A 319 -20.13 16.13 -5.15
C ALA A 319 -18.74 16.37 -5.79
N LEU A 320 -17.85 15.39 -5.70
CA LEU A 320 -16.53 15.44 -6.34
C LEU A 320 -16.66 15.47 -7.87
N GLY A 321 -17.57 14.65 -8.44
CA GLY A 321 -17.84 14.60 -9.87
C GLY A 321 -18.33 15.94 -10.44
N ILE A 322 -19.21 16.63 -9.72
CA ILE A 322 -19.70 17.96 -10.10
C ILE A 322 -18.57 18.99 -10.03
N ALA A 323 -17.76 18.98 -8.97
CA ALA A 323 -16.63 19.89 -8.82
C ALA A 323 -15.60 19.72 -9.95
N ILE A 324 -15.29 18.48 -10.32
CA ILE A 324 -14.40 18.15 -11.44
C ILE A 324 -15.04 18.58 -12.77
N GLY A 325 -16.32 18.25 -12.98
CA GLY A 325 -17.09 18.61 -14.18
C GLY A 325 -17.08 20.11 -14.43
N MET A 326 -17.23 20.94 -13.40
CA MET A 326 -17.18 22.40 -13.56
C MET A 326 -15.79 22.94 -13.97
N ARG A 327 -14.71 22.29 -13.54
CA ARG A 327 -13.33 22.74 -13.82
C ARG A 327 -12.78 22.21 -15.16
N THR A 328 -13.38 21.15 -15.68
CA THR A 328 -12.94 20.47 -16.91
C THR A 328 -12.96 21.37 -18.16
N PRO A 329 -14.02 22.18 -18.44
CA PRO A 329 -14.07 23.02 -19.64
C PRO A 329 -12.95 24.04 -19.72
N GLN A 330 -12.67 24.75 -18.61
CA GLN A 330 -11.59 25.72 -18.54
C GLN A 330 -10.23 25.06 -18.77
N PHE A 331 -10.02 23.88 -18.17
CA PHE A 331 -8.76 23.15 -18.32
C PHE A 331 -8.55 22.71 -19.78
N VAL A 332 -9.57 22.10 -20.41
CA VAL A 332 -9.51 21.65 -21.81
C VAL A 332 -9.29 22.84 -22.75
N LEU A 333 -10.00 23.95 -22.56
CA LEU A 333 -9.82 25.13 -23.39
C LEU A 333 -8.40 25.70 -23.29
N ASN A 334 -7.86 25.82 -22.08
CA ASN A 334 -6.51 26.33 -21.85
C ASN A 334 -5.44 25.39 -22.45
N THR A 335 -5.59 24.07 -22.30
CA THR A 335 -4.63 23.12 -22.89
C THR A 335 -4.67 23.13 -24.40
N MET A 336 -5.86 23.29 -25.01
CA MET A 336 -6.00 23.40 -26.45
C MET A 336 -5.42 24.70 -27.00
N LYS A 337 -5.62 25.84 -26.31
CA LYS A 337 -4.96 27.11 -26.65
C LYS A 337 -3.45 26.96 -26.64
N ALA A 338 -2.89 26.42 -25.55
CA ALA A 338 -1.46 26.17 -25.44
C ALA A 338 -0.94 25.19 -26.50
N ALA A 339 -1.69 24.14 -26.83
CA ALA A 339 -1.30 23.18 -27.86
C ALA A 339 -1.29 23.81 -29.27
N ARG A 340 -2.27 24.68 -29.58
CA ARG A 340 -2.28 25.44 -30.83
C ARG A 340 -1.13 26.45 -30.89
N GLY A 341 -0.87 27.17 -29.79
CA GLY A 341 0.27 28.08 -29.66
C GLY A 341 1.60 27.38 -29.94
N ARG A 342 1.84 26.21 -29.34
CA ARG A 342 3.04 25.40 -29.60
C ARG A 342 3.18 24.96 -31.05
N LYS A 343 2.08 24.60 -31.74
CA LYS A 343 2.12 24.29 -33.17
C LYS A 343 2.53 25.51 -33.99
N ILE A 344 2.02 26.69 -33.63
CA ILE A 344 2.42 27.95 -34.27
C ILE A 344 3.90 28.22 -34.02
N ASP A 345 4.42 28.02 -32.80
CA ASP A 345 5.85 28.17 -32.49
C ASP A 345 6.75 27.28 -33.37
N THR A 346 6.35 26.02 -33.58
CA THR A 346 7.10 25.12 -34.45
C THR A 346 7.12 25.56 -35.91
N GLN A 347 6.01 26.12 -36.40
CA GLN A 347 5.88 26.61 -37.78
C GLN A 347 6.45 28.03 -37.96
N LEU A 348 6.65 28.77 -36.87
CA LEU A 348 7.10 30.16 -36.87
C LEU A 348 8.52 30.29 -37.44
N MET A 349 9.39 29.32 -37.18
CA MET A 349 10.74 29.29 -37.76
C MET A 349 10.70 29.28 -39.29
N ASP A 350 9.87 28.41 -39.88
CA ASP A 350 9.72 28.29 -41.33
C ASP A 350 9.11 29.58 -41.91
N GLY A 351 8.13 30.17 -41.21
CA GLY A 351 7.54 31.45 -41.59
C GLY A 351 8.54 32.61 -41.59
N LEU A 352 9.39 32.70 -40.56
CA LEU A 352 10.42 33.73 -40.48
C LEU A 352 11.49 33.59 -41.56
N ILE A 353 11.86 32.36 -41.93
CA ILE A 353 12.79 32.09 -43.04
C ILE A 353 12.18 32.58 -44.36
N LEU A 354 10.91 32.26 -44.61
CA LEU A 354 10.19 32.71 -45.79
C LEU A 354 10.09 34.24 -45.83
N LEU A 355 9.71 34.88 -44.73
CA LEU A 355 9.65 36.34 -44.59
C LEU A 355 11.01 37.01 -44.84
N SER A 356 12.08 36.46 -44.27
CA SER A 356 13.44 36.97 -44.46
C SER A 356 13.85 36.91 -45.94
N ASN A 357 13.54 35.80 -46.62
CA ASN A 357 13.79 35.63 -48.05
C ASN A 357 12.96 36.61 -48.90
N CYS A 358 11.68 36.82 -48.59
CA CYS A 358 10.83 37.80 -49.27
C CYS A 358 11.40 39.22 -49.14
N LEU A 359 11.75 39.64 -47.92
CA LEU A 359 12.34 40.96 -47.69
C LEU A 359 13.68 41.13 -48.41
N ARG A 360 14.51 40.08 -48.45
CA ARG A 360 15.79 40.10 -49.17
C ARG A 360 15.61 40.21 -50.68
N SER A 361 14.51 39.68 -51.22
CA SER A 361 14.12 39.85 -52.63
C SER A 361 13.49 41.21 -52.96
N GLY A 362 13.33 42.08 -51.97
CA GLY A 362 12.78 43.44 -52.14
C GLY A 362 11.27 43.54 -51.98
N LEU A 363 10.58 42.46 -51.56
CA LEU A 363 9.16 42.50 -51.24
C LEU A 363 8.92 43.25 -49.93
N ASP A 364 7.75 43.87 -49.79
CA ASP A 364 7.33 44.49 -48.54
C ASP A 364 6.90 43.43 -47.50
N VAL A 365 6.93 43.79 -46.22
CA VAL A 365 6.54 42.93 -45.08
C VAL A 365 5.12 42.39 -45.25
N VAL A 366 4.20 43.24 -45.72
CA VAL A 366 2.81 42.84 -45.94
C VAL A 366 2.72 41.76 -47.03
N GLN A 367 3.49 41.89 -48.11
CA GLN A 367 3.56 40.88 -49.18
C GLN A 367 4.21 39.58 -48.68
N GLY A 368 5.21 39.67 -47.80
CA GLY A 368 5.78 38.51 -47.13
C GLY A 368 4.77 37.75 -46.27
N PHE A 369 3.92 38.47 -45.53
CA PHE A 369 2.83 37.85 -44.74
C PHE A 369 1.79 37.16 -45.65
N GLU A 370 1.52 37.72 -46.84
CA GLU A 370 0.66 37.08 -47.83
C GLU A 370 1.27 35.78 -48.35
N MET A 371 2.57 35.74 -48.61
CA MET A 371 3.27 34.51 -49.03
C MET A 371 3.22 33.42 -47.95
N VAL A 372 3.50 33.77 -46.70
CA VAL A 372 3.39 32.87 -45.55
C VAL A 372 1.98 32.30 -45.43
N SER A 373 0.94 33.11 -45.65
CA SER A 373 -0.45 32.66 -45.58
C SER A 373 -0.83 31.62 -46.64
N LYS A 374 -0.11 31.59 -47.78
CA LYS A 374 -0.38 30.69 -48.91
C LYS A 374 0.49 29.43 -48.87
N ASP A 375 1.75 29.55 -48.45
CA ASP A 375 2.75 28.49 -48.57
C ASP A 375 2.85 27.59 -47.32
N LEU A 376 2.47 28.10 -46.14
CA LEU A 376 2.49 27.31 -44.90
C LEU A 376 1.15 26.62 -44.63
N LEU A 377 1.21 25.58 -43.81
CA LEU A 377 0.03 24.82 -43.40
C LEU A 377 -0.66 25.49 -42.19
N PRO A 378 -1.98 25.27 -41.99
CA PRO A 378 -2.66 25.67 -40.76
C PRO A 378 -1.98 25.04 -39.52
N PRO A 379 -1.94 25.72 -38.36
CA PRO A 379 -2.68 26.94 -38.00
C PRO A 379 -1.97 28.28 -38.29
N ILE A 380 -0.68 28.33 -38.63
CA ILE A 380 0.03 29.62 -38.82
C ILE A 380 -0.50 30.38 -40.04
N SER A 381 -0.84 29.66 -41.12
CA SER A 381 -1.39 30.25 -42.35
C SER A 381 -2.66 31.04 -42.10
N ASP A 382 -3.56 30.51 -41.26
CA ASP A 382 -4.86 31.10 -40.95
C ASP A 382 -4.71 32.39 -40.14
N GLU A 383 -3.75 32.42 -39.22
CA GLU A 383 -3.46 33.60 -38.41
C GLU A 383 -2.86 34.73 -39.28
N PHE A 384 -1.91 34.40 -40.14
CA PHE A 384 -1.31 35.36 -41.07
C PHE A 384 -2.32 35.84 -42.13
N ALA A 385 -3.15 34.95 -42.66
CA ALA A 385 -4.24 35.28 -43.57
C ALA A 385 -5.22 36.26 -42.93
N LEU A 386 -5.53 36.08 -41.64
CA LEU A 386 -6.41 36.98 -40.92
C LEU A 386 -5.78 38.37 -40.71
N VAL A 387 -4.48 38.45 -40.45
CA VAL A 387 -3.76 39.73 -40.38
C VAL A 387 -3.87 40.48 -41.71
N ILE A 388 -3.64 39.80 -42.84
CA ILE A 388 -3.79 40.39 -44.17
C ILE A 388 -5.24 40.82 -44.44
N LYS A 389 -6.22 39.98 -44.09
CA LYS A 389 -7.63 40.30 -44.24
C LYS A 389 -8.02 41.55 -43.44
N ASN A 390 -7.59 41.64 -42.19
CA ASN A 390 -7.87 42.81 -41.36
C ASN A 390 -7.18 44.08 -41.89
N TYR A 391 -5.96 43.94 -42.42
CA TYR A 391 -5.25 45.02 -43.07
C TYR A 391 -5.98 45.52 -44.34
N GLN A 392 -6.46 44.61 -45.18
CA GLN A 392 -7.26 44.93 -46.37
C GLN A 392 -8.61 45.59 -46.03
N LEU A 393 -9.17 45.30 -44.85
CA LEU A 393 -10.38 45.95 -44.32
C LEU A 393 -10.11 47.36 -43.74
N GLY A 394 -8.90 47.90 -43.88
CA GLY A 394 -8.54 49.25 -43.47
C GLY A 394 -7.98 49.37 -42.04
N MET A 395 -7.72 48.24 -41.35
CA MET A 395 -7.02 48.27 -40.08
C MET A 395 -5.52 48.51 -40.29
N THR A 396 -4.86 49.28 -39.43
CA THR A 396 -3.40 49.42 -39.50
C THR A 396 -2.73 48.08 -39.26
N PHE A 397 -1.60 47.84 -39.93
CA PHE A 397 -0.90 46.55 -39.83
C PHE A 397 -0.46 46.25 -38.40
N GLU A 398 -0.01 47.25 -37.65
CA GLU A 398 0.37 47.14 -36.25
C GLU A 398 -0.81 46.68 -35.39
N LYS A 399 -2.00 47.22 -35.64
CA LYS A 399 -3.22 46.84 -34.93
C LYS A 399 -3.70 45.45 -35.33
N ALA A 400 -3.51 45.06 -36.60
CA ALA A 400 -3.77 43.70 -37.08
C ALA A 400 -2.86 42.66 -36.41
N LEU A 401 -1.58 42.97 -36.24
CA LEU A 401 -0.65 42.13 -35.49
C LEU A 401 -1.02 42.05 -33.99
N GLY A 402 -1.43 43.16 -33.37
CA GLY A 402 -1.90 43.13 -31.97
C GLY A 402 -3.10 42.20 -31.74
N VAL A 403 -4.05 42.17 -32.68
CA VAL A 403 -5.19 41.22 -32.62
C VAL A 403 -4.73 39.76 -32.72
N MET A 404 -3.67 39.49 -33.48
CA MET A 404 -3.06 38.16 -33.56
C MET A 404 -2.35 37.79 -32.25
N GLU A 405 -1.61 38.72 -31.65
CA GLU A 405 -0.95 38.55 -30.33
C GLU A 405 -1.96 38.21 -29.23
N ASP A 406 -3.09 38.91 -29.17
CA ASP A 406 -4.13 38.67 -28.16
C ASP A 406 -4.84 37.31 -28.31
N ARG A 407 -4.87 36.77 -29.53
CA ARG A 407 -5.59 35.53 -29.84
C ARG A 407 -4.73 34.28 -29.70
N VAL A 408 -3.45 34.39 -30.04
CA VAL A 408 -2.53 33.26 -30.06
C VAL A 408 -1.67 33.28 -28.80
N ASP A 409 -1.81 32.25 -27.97
CA ASP A 409 -0.98 32.05 -26.78
C ASP A 409 0.41 31.50 -27.16
N SER A 410 1.27 32.37 -27.69
CA SER A 410 2.66 32.07 -28.07
C SER A 410 3.59 33.22 -27.67
N LYS A 411 4.66 32.89 -26.95
CA LYS A 411 5.68 33.87 -26.53
C LYS A 411 6.55 34.32 -27.70
N MET A 412 6.96 33.39 -28.57
CA MET A 412 7.84 33.70 -29.70
C MET A 412 7.14 34.53 -30.76
N LEU A 413 5.87 34.25 -31.01
CA LEU A 413 5.06 35.06 -31.91
C LEU A 413 4.88 36.48 -31.37
N ALA A 414 4.56 36.64 -30.08
CA ALA A 414 4.44 37.95 -29.44
C ALA A 414 5.78 38.73 -29.51
N TYR A 415 6.90 38.04 -29.30
CA TYR A 415 8.23 38.65 -29.43
C TYR A 415 8.50 39.14 -30.86
N MET A 416 8.20 38.31 -31.87
CA MET A 416 8.29 38.70 -33.28
C MET A 416 7.41 39.91 -33.60
N ILE A 417 6.14 39.90 -33.19
CA ILE A 417 5.18 40.99 -33.45
C ILE A 417 5.72 42.30 -32.89
N ARG A 418 6.17 42.30 -31.63
CA ARG A 418 6.75 43.48 -30.98
C ARG A 418 8.01 43.97 -31.70
N ALA A 419 8.87 43.05 -32.13
CA ALA A 419 10.06 43.39 -32.89
C ALA A 419 9.73 44.02 -34.25
N ILE A 420 8.71 43.52 -34.95
CA ILE A 420 8.22 44.10 -36.22
C ILE A 420 7.69 45.51 -36.00
N VAL A 421 6.82 45.70 -35.01
CA VAL A 421 6.21 47.02 -34.72
C VAL A 421 7.29 48.03 -34.36
N LEU A 422 8.24 47.66 -33.49
CA LEU A 422 9.34 48.53 -33.06
C LEU A 422 10.28 48.89 -34.23
N GLN A 423 10.69 47.90 -35.02
CA GLN A 423 11.62 48.11 -36.12
C GLN A 423 11.00 48.93 -37.26
N ARG A 424 9.70 48.78 -37.49
CA ARG A 424 8.96 49.55 -38.50
C ARG A 424 8.77 51.02 -38.10
N GLN A 425 8.61 51.30 -36.81
CA GLN A 425 8.60 52.68 -36.29
C GLN A 425 9.95 53.37 -36.41
N MET A 426 11.05 52.62 -36.23
CA MET A 426 12.42 53.16 -36.29
C MET A 426 13.06 53.09 -37.70
N GLY A 427 12.39 52.50 -38.69
CA GLY A 427 12.90 52.37 -40.06
C GLY A 427 14.09 51.41 -40.21
N GLY A 428 14.23 50.42 -39.32
CA GLY A 428 15.37 49.51 -39.30
C GLY A 428 15.25 48.31 -40.25
N ASN A 429 16.32 47.53 -40.36
CA ASN A 429 16.36 46.32 -41.22
C ASN A 429 15.62 45.14 -40.54
N LEU A 430 14.44 44.78 -41.06
CA LEU A 430 13.62 43.66 -40.57
C LEU A 430 14.22 42.28 -40.87
N THR A 431 14.97 42.15 -41.97
CA THR A 431 15.67 40.90 -42.33
C THR A 431 16.63 40.47 -41.22
N LYS A 432 17.42 41.40 -40.68
CA LYS A 432 18.33 41.13 -39.55
C LYS A 432 17.59 40.74 -38.26
N VAL A 433 16.41 41.31 -38.03
CA VAL A 433 15.58 40.99 -36.86
C VAL A 433 15.03 39.57 -36.98
N PHE A 434 14.51 39.18 -38.15
CA PHE A 434 14.01 37.83 -38.38
C PHE A 434 15.11 36.77 -38.31
N GLU A 435 16.29 37.03 -38.87
CA GLU A 435 17.44 36.12 -38.74
C GLU A 435 17.84 35.89 -37.28
N ARG A 436 17.84 36.95 -36.45
CA ARG A 436 18.11 36.82 -35.01
C ARG A 436 17.05 35.99 -34.30
N ILE A 437 15.76 36.26 -34.55
CA ILE A 437 14.67 35.49 -33.93
C ILE A 437 14.73 34.00 -34.33
N VAL A 438 15.12 33.67 -35.57
CA VAL A 438 15.31 32.28 -36.00
C VAL A 438 16.43 31.58 -35.21
N VAL A 439 17.53 32.29 -34.92
CA VAL A 439 18.61 31.77 -34.06
C VAL A 439 18.09 31.55 -32.64
N ASP A 440 17.39 32.53 -32.08
CA ASP A 440 16.83 32.46 -30.72
C ASP A 440 15.83 31.29 -30.58
N ILE A 441 14.93 31.08 -31.55
CA ILE A 441 14.00 29.93 -31.59
C ILE A 441 14.76 28.60 -31.62
N ARG A 442 15.84 28.49 -32.40
CA ARG A 442 16.66 27.27 -32.46
C ARG A 442 17.38 26.99 -31.14
N GLU A 443 17.87 28.02 -30.46
CA GLU A 443 18.48 27.88 -29.15
C GLU A 443 17.46 27.47 -28.09
N GLU A 444 16.27 28.09 -28.08
CA GLU A 444 15.19 27.70 -27.16
C GLU A 444 14.73 26.26 -27.40
N SER A 445 14.54 25.83 -28.65
CA SER A 445 14.18 24.44 -28.98
C SER A 445 15.22 23.43 -28.47
N LYS A 446 16.52 23.72 -28.60
CA LYS A 446 17.58 22.88 -28.03
C LYS A 446 17.53 22.82 -26.50
N LEU A 447 17.21 23.93 -25.84
CA LEU A 447 17.03 23.97 -24.39
C LEU A 447 15.79 23.18 -23.95
N GLU A 448 14.68 23.25 -24.69
CA GLU A 448 13.48 22.44 -24.46
C GLU A 448 13.76 20.95 -24.62
N GLU A 449 14.47 20.54 -25.67
CA GLU A 449 14.86 19.14 -25.87
C GLU A 449 15.75 18.64 -24.74
N LYS A 450 16.75 19.44 -24.34
CA LYS A 450 17.66 19.11 -23.23
C LYS A 450 16.92 18.99 -21.89
N THR A 451 16.03 19.93 -21.59
CA THR A 451 15.20 19.88 -20.37
C THR A 451 14.21 18.72 -20.40
N LYS A 452 13.62 18.41 -21.55
CA LYS A 452 12.74 17.24 -21.72
C LYS A 452 13.49 15.93 -21.52
N ALA A 453 14.71 15.81 -22.05
CA ALA A 453 15.55 14.64 -21.84
C ALA A 453 15.92 14.46 -20.35
N MET A 454 16.35 15.53 -19.67
CA MET A 454 16.69 15.48 -18.25
C MET A 454 15.48 15.19 -17.34
N THR A 455 14.30 15.75 -17.67
CA THR A 455 13.08 15.56 -16.88
C THR A 455 12.35 14.25 -17.19
N ALA A 456 12.63 13.60 -18.33
CA ALA A 456 12.01 12.32 -18.69
C ALA A 456 12.32 11.23 -17.66
N GLN A 457 13.57 11.13 -17.21
CA GLN A 457 13.97 10.16 -16.20
C GLN A 457 13.25 10.40 -14.86
N GLN A 458 13.17 11.65 -14.41
CA GLN A 458 12.46 12.01 -13.18
C GLN A 458 10.95 11.75 -13.26
N LYS A 459 10.34 11.99 -14.44
CA LYS A 459 8.91 11.70 -14.68
C LYS A 459 8.62 10.20 -14.64
N ILE A 460 9.48 9.37 -15.21
CA ILE A 460 9.29 7.90 -15.17
C ILE A 460 9.40 7.42 -13.72
N GLN A 461 10.40 7.88 -12.96
CA GLN A 461 10.56 7.51 -11.56
C GLN A 461 9.36 7.94 -10.71
N SER A 462 8.84 9.15 -10.93
CA SER A 462 7.67 9.65 -10.20
C SER A 462 6.39 8.87 -10.51
N ILE A 463 6.19 8.47 -11.76
CA ILE A 463 5.08 7.61 -12.18
C ILE A 463 5.18 6.24 -11.50
N VAL A 464 6.35 5.61 -11.49
CA VAL A 464 6.56 4.30 -10.85
C VAL A 464 6.26 4.35 -9.35
N VAL A 465 6.77 5.37 -8.65
CA VAL A 465 6.51 5.56 -7.21
C VAL A 465 5.04 5.90 -6.95
N GLY A 466 4.40 6.67 -7.83
CA GLY A 466 2.98 7.03 -7.71
C GLY A 466 2.02 5.85 -7.92
N ILE A 467 2.39 4.86 -8.75
CA ILE A 467 1.56 3.69 -9.06
C ILE A 467 1.71 2.58 -8.01
N MET A 468 2.86 2.49 -7.34
CA MET A 468 3.20 1.46 -6.35
C MET A 468 2.10 1.19 -5.29
N PRO A 469 1.53 2.20 -4.62
CA PRO A 469 0.47 1.98 -3.63
C PRO A 469 -0.79 1.32 -4.21
N TRP A 470 -1.15 1.67 -5.44
CA TRP A 470 -2.33 1.14 -6.12
C TRP A 470 -2.12 -0.32 -6.52
N VAL A 471 -0.92 -0.66 -6.99
CA VAL A 471 -0.54 -2.05 -7.26
C VAL A 471 -0.61 -2.87 -5.97
N MET A 472 -0.10 -2.35 -4.85
CA MET A 472 -0.18 -3.04 -3.56
C MET A 472 -1.62 -3.25 -3.09
N VAL A 473 -2.50 -2.27 -3.25
CA VAL A 473 -3.94 -2.44 -2.99
C VAL A 473 -4.54 -3.53 -3.88
N GLY A 474 -4.22 -3.54 -5.17
CA GLY A 474 -4.68 -4.57 -6.11
C GLY A 474 -4.22 -5.99 -5.74
N VAL A 475 -2.93 -6.12 -5.38
CA VAL A 475 -2.36 -7.39 -4.89
C VAL A 475 -3.05 -7.84 -3.60
N MET A 476 -3.23 -6.95 -2.63
CA MET A 476 -3.96 -7.26 -1.39
C MET A 476 -5.41 -7.70 -1.65
N PHE A 477 -6.08 -7.09 -2.64
CA PHE A 477 -7.43 -7.48 -3.04
C PHE A 477 -7.48 -8.89 -3.65
N MET A 478 -6.43 -9.30 -4.37
CA MET A 478 -6.32 -10.63 -4.97
C MET A 478 -5.98 -11.71 -3.93
N PHE A 479 -5.07 -11.42 -2.99
CA PHE A 479 -4.62 -12.41 -1.98
C PHE A 479 -5.56 -12.50 -0.77
N GLN A 480 -6.18 -11.40 -0.33
CA GLN A 480 -7.01 -11.34 0.90
C GLN A 480 -8.27 -10.48 0.71
N PRO A 481 -9.20 -10.85 -0.19
CA PRO A 481 -10.38 -10.04 -0.50
C PRO A 481 -11.29 -9.81 0.72
N ALA A 482 -11.46 -10.82 1.58
CA ALA A 482 -12.32 -10.72 2.76
C ALA A 482 -11.85 -9.66 3.78
N VAL A 483 -10.52 -9.49 3.92
CA VAL A 483 -9.93 -8.49 4.82
C VAL A 483 -10.11 -7.08 4.24
N MET A 484 -9.86 -6.93 2.94
CA MET A 484 -10.02 -5.65 2.23
C MET A 484 -11.47 -5.17 2.26
N ILE A 485 -12.45 -6.06 1.97
CA ILE A 485 -13.87 -5.71 2.01
C ILE A 485 -14.28 -5.23 3.40
N LYS A 486 -13.82 -5.90 4.47
CA LYS A 486 -14.10 -5.49 5.85
C LYS A 486 -13.45 -4.16 6.24
N PHE A 487 -12.27 -3.87 5.69
CA PHE A 487 -11.58 -2.59 5.89
C PHE A 487 -12.37 -1.44 5.25
N TYR A 488 -12.77 -1.58 3.98
CA TYR A 488 -13.52 -0.54 3.28
C TYR A 488 -14.98 -0.39 3.73
N SER A 489 -15.58 -1.42 4.33
CA SER A 489 -16.92 -1.32 4.93
C SER A 489 -16.94 -0.54 6.26
N THR A 490 -15.78 -0.33 6.89
CA THR A 490 -15.69 0.36 8.20
C THR A 490 -15.46 1.87 7.99
N PRO A 491 -16.15 2.78 8.72
CA PRO A 491 -15.99 4.23 8.56
C PRO A 491 -14.55 4.73 8.70
N ILE A 492 -13.80 4.12 9.64
CA ILE A 492 -12.38 4.41 9.87
C ILE A 492 -11.54 4.02 8.64
N GLY A 493 -11.79 2.86 8.04
CA GLY A 493 -11.05 2.41 6.86
C GLY A 493 -11.31 3.30 5.64
N MET A 494 -12.53 3.80 5.47
CA MET A 494 -12.85 4.75 4.41
C MET A 494 -12.19 6.12 4.64
N ALA A 495 -12.14 6.62 5.89
CA ALA A 495 -11.42 7.84 6.24
C ALA A 495 -9.91 7.71 5.98
N THR A 496 -9.29 6.58 6.35
CA THR A 496 -7.88 6.30 6.07
C THR A 496 -7.61 6.22 4.57
N ALA A 497 -8.50 5.58 3.80
CA ALA A 497 -8.38 5.52 2.34
C ALA A 497 -8.43 6.91 1.71
N CYS A 498 -9.40 7.76 2.10
CA CYS A 498 -9.46 9.15 1.65
C CYS A 498 -8.19 9.92 2.01
N PHE A 499 -7.68 9.77 3.23
CA PHE A 499 -6.44 10.39 3.68
C PHE A 499 -5.25 9.96 2.80
N CYS A 500 -5.09 8.66 2.54
CA CYS A 500 -4.03 8.15 1.67
C CYS A 500 -4.12 8.70 0.24
N VAL A 501 -5.33 8.75 -0.35
CA VAL A 501 -5.52 9.29 -1.70
C VAL A 501 -5.17 10.77 -1.76
N ILE A 502 -5.59 11.55 -0.77
CA ILE A 502 -5.23 12.98 -0.67
C ILE A 502 -3.70 13.13 -0.54
N TRP A 503 -3.06 12.32 0.30
CA TRP A 503 -1.63 12.38 0.52
C TRP A 503 -0.82 12.01 -0.73
N VAL A 504 -1.25 10.98 -1.46
CA VAL A 504 -0.67 10.59 -2.75
C VAL A 504 -0.86 11.70 -3.78
N ALA A 505 -2.03 12.33 -3.84
CA ALA A 505 -2.28 13.46 -4.75
C ALA A 505 -1.38 14.66 -4.43
N ILE A 506 -1.17 14.98 -3.15
CA ILE A 506 -0.22 16.02 -2.71
C ILE A 506 1.21 15.64 -3.14
N GLY A 507 1.63 14.41 -2.85
CA GLY A 507 2.95 13.90 -3.23
C GLY A 507 3.19 14.01 -4.73
N MET A 508 2.26 13.53 -5.56
CA MET A 508 2.35 13.65 -7.02
C MET A 508 2.43 15.11 -7.48
N LYS A 509 1.66 16.02 -6.86
CA LYS A 509 1.70 17.45 -7.17
C LYS A 509 3.06 18.08 -6.83
N VAL A 510 3.65 17.71 -5.69
CA VAL A 510 4.98 18.17 -5.29
C VAL A 510 6.05 17.67 -6.26
N VAL A 511 6.02 16.37 -6.61
CA VAL A 511 7.00 15.82 -7.56
C VAL A 511 6.83 16.41 -8.96
N ALA A 512 5.59 16.62 -9.42
CA ALA A 512 5.32 17.32 -10.68
C ALA A 512 5.83 18.77 -10.67
N SER A 513 5.76 19.45 -9.52
CA SER A 513 6.32 20.80 -9.36
C SER A 513 7.83 20.82 -9.45
N LEU A 514 8.52 19.80 -8.92
CA LEU A 514 9.99 19.69 -9.00
C LEU A 514 10.49 19.48 -10.43
N GLY A 515 9.67 18.89 -11.30
CA GLY A 515 9.99 18.68 -12.71
C GLY A 515 9.80 19.91 -13.61
N ASN A 516 9.16 20.99 -13.13
CA ASN A 516 9.05 22.25 -13.86
C ASN A 516 10.25 23.14 -13.55
N ILE A 517 11.38 22.86 -14.21
CA ILE A 517 12.51 23.79 -14.24
C ILE A 517 12.07 24.97 -15.12
N ARG A 518 11.81 26.12 -14.50
CA ARG A 518 11.72 27.38 -15.25
C ARG A 518 13.15 27.75 -15.63
N VAL A 519 13.44 27.70 -16.93
CA VAL A 519 14.62 28.34 -17.51
C VAL A 519 14.40 29.85 -17.50
#